data_AF-A0A7S3XCJ1-F1
#
_entry.id   AF-A0A7S3XCJ1-F1
#
_cell.length_a   1.000
_cell.length_b   1.000
_cell.length_c   1.000
_cell.angle_alpha   90.00
_cell.angle_beta   90.00
_cell.angle_gamma   90.00
#
_symmetry.space_group_name_H-M   'P 1'
#
loop_
_entity.id
_entity.type
_entity.pdbx_description
1 polymer ?
#
loop_
_entity_poly.entity_id
_entity_poly.type
_entity_poly.pdbx_seq_one_letter_code
_entity_poly.pdbx_strand_id
1 'polypeptide(L)'
;MSKKRGLSLEEKQQRMLSIFHETADFYQLKDIEKLSVAKGITAQSVKDVLQSLVDDDLVNSDKIGTSNYFWSLPSEAGNKLKMRCAQLESRAETLSRKKEELESKLDEACRGKEDSEERTKQLEQLAQLQKENKELKSTLQQYKDDDPSTFEALKDATQKARNAANRWTDNIWNVESWCNKKFVGNEAELNKHFRACGVPEDLDYLV
;
A
#
# COMPACT_ATOMS: atom_id res chain seq x y z
N MET A 1 -55.73 48.65 -33.91
CA MET A 1 -55.21 47.38 -34.45
C MET A 1 -54.02 46.92 -33.60
N SER A 2 -54.28 46.21 -32.50
CA SER A 2 -53.22 45.74 -31.60
C SER A 2 -52.34 44.70 -32.32
N LYS A 3 -51.03 44.95 -32.35
CA LYS A 3 -50.03 43.98 -32.81
C LYS A 3 -50.20 42.71 -31.96
N LYS A 4 -50.56 41.60 -32.60
CA LYS A 4 -50.66 40.27 -31.96
C LYS A 4 -49.35 40.00 -31.23
N ARG A 5 -49.40 39.82 -29.91
CA ARG A 5 -48.27 39.42 -29.07
C ARG A 5 -47.69 38.12 -29.63
N GLY A 6 -46.40 38.10 -29.96
CA GLY A 6 -45.73 36.88 -30.42
C GLY A 6 -45.73 35.83 -29.31
N LEU A 7 -45.81 34.55 -29.68
CA LEU A 7 -45.71 33.45 -28.71
C LEU A 7 -44.37 33.51 -27.97
N SER A 8 -44.41 33.30 -26.65
CA SER A 8 -43.21 33.09 -25.84
C SER A 8 -42.55 31.73 -26.17
N LEU A 9 -41.30 31.53 -25.72
CA LEU A 9 -40.59 30.26 -25.90
C LEU A 9 -41.35 29.10 -25.22
N GLU A 10 -41.84 29.33 -24.00
CA GLU A 10 -42.56 28.34 -23.20
C GLU A 10 -43.92 27.97 -23.83
N GLU A 11 -44.63 28.95 -24.41
CA GLU A 11 -45.86 28.68 -25.17
C GLU A 11 -45.58 27.85 -26.42
N LYS A 12 -44.43 28.04 -27.08
CA LYS A 12 -44.02 27.21 -28.23
C LYS A 12 -43.65 25.79 -27.79
N GLN A 13 -42.93 25.65 -26.67
CA GLN A 13 -42.59 24.35 -26.09
C GLN A 13 -43.84 23.55 -25.72
N GLN A 14 -44.80 24.15 -25.02
CA GLN A 14 -46.07 23.51 -24.67
C GLN A 14 -46.86 23.07 -25.91
N ARG A 15 -46.96 23.94 -26.93
CA ARG A 15 -47.65 23.59 -28.17
C ARG A 15 -46.96 22.48 -28.93
N MET A 16 -45.63 22.44 -28.96
CA MET A 16 -44.89 21.37 -29.60
C MET A 16 -45.04 20.04 -28.84
N LEU A 17 -44.93 20.07 -27.50
CA LEU A 17 -45.18 18.90 -26.66
C LEU A 17 -46.59 18.33 -26.85
N SER A 18 -47.61 19.20 -27.00
CA SER A 18 -48.97 18.74 -27.27
C SER A 18 -49.08 17.89 -28.53
N ILE A 19 -48.26 18.16 -29.57
CA ILE A 19 -48.25 17.36 -30.80
C ILE A 19 -47.83 15.92 -30.48
N PHE A 20 -46.76 15.75 -29.70
CA PHE A 20 -46.27 14.43 -29.29
C PHE A 20 -47.28 13.72 -28.38
N HIS A 21 -47.86 14.41 -27.40
CA HIS A 21 -48.74 13.80 -26.41
C HIS A 21 -50.14 13.47 -26.93
N GLU A 22 -50.67 14.25 -27.88
CA GLU A 22 -51.99 13.98 -28.49
C GLU A 22 -51.96 12.76 -29.41
N THR A 23 -50.84 12.58 -30.14
CA THR A 23 -50.71 11.54 -31.16
C THR A 23 -49.99 10.29 -30.65
N ALA A 24 -49.14 10.44 -29.63
CA ALA A 24 -48.29 9.39 -29.08
C ALA A 24 -47.47 8.64 -30.15
N ASP A 25 -47.00 9.36 -31.17
CA ASP A 25 -46.30 8.81 -32.34
C ASP A 25 -44.84 9.32 -32.44
N PHE A 26 -44.09 8.72 -33.36
CA PHE A 26 -42.68 9.01 -33.65
C PHE A 26 -42.55 9.86 -34.90
N TYR A 27 -41.77 10.93 -34.80
CA TYR A 27 -41.66 11.89 -35.88
C TYR A 27 -40.23 12.09 -36.34
N GLN A 28 -40.04 12.26 -37.64
CA GLN A 28 -38.80 12.83 -38.16
C GLN A 28 -38.85 14.36 -38.10
N LEU A 29 -37.68 14.99 -38.19
CA LEU A 29 -37.57 16.46 -38.15
C LEU A 29 -38.49 17.15 -39.17
N LYS A 30 -38.60 16.60 -40.39
CA LYS A 30 -39.44 17.15 -41.46
C LYS A 30 -40.94 17.11 -41.12
N ASP A 31 -41.37 16.12 -40.36
CA ASP A 31 -42.77 15.95 -39.97
C ASP A 31 -43.12 16.90 -38.82
N ILE A 32 -42.23 17.02 -37.83
CA ILE A 32 -42.36 18.03 -36.77
C ILE A 32 -42.34 19.45 -37.31
N GLU A 33 -41.51 19.77 -38.31
CA GLU A 33 -41.52 21.08 -38.97
C GLU A 33 -42.91 21.41 -39.54
N LYS A 34 -43.58 20.45 -40.21
CA LYS A 34 -44.92 20.66 -40.76
C LYS A 34 -45.99 20.80 -39.68
N LEU A 35 -46.00 19.90 -38.70
CA LEU A 35 -47.02 19.88 -37.64
C LEU A 35 -46.90 21.09 -36.71
N SER A 36 -45.67 21.53 -36.42
CA SER A 36 -45.41 22.70 -35.58
C SER A 36 -45.89 24.00 -36.22
N VAL A 37 -45.69 24.15 -37.54
CA VAL A 37 -46.20 25.30 -38.29
C VAL A 37 -47.73 25.31 -38.31
N ALA A 38 -48.36 24.13 -38.46
CA ALA A 38 -49.82 24.00 -38.36
C ALA A 38 -50.38 24.40 -36.98
N LYS A 39 -49.63 24.15 -35.89
CA LYS A 39 -49.96 24.61 -34.52
C LYS A 39 -49.54 26.07 -34.23
N GLY A 40 -49.05 26.80 -35.24
CA GLY A 40 -48.75 28.23 -35.15
C GLY A 40 -47.36 28.58 -34.60
N ILE A 41 -46.42 27.62 -34.59
CA ILE A 41 -45.01 27.87 -34.27
C ILE A 41 -44.31 28.36 -35.54
N THR A 42 -43.53 29.45 -35.45
CA THR A 42 -42.77 29.97 -36.59
C THR A 42 -41.72 28.94 -37.04
N ALA A 43 -41.70 28.60 -38.34
CA ALA A 43 -40.82 27.57 -38.92
C ALA A 43 -39.33 27.72 -38.49
N GLN A 44 -38.84 28.95 -38.46
CA GLN A 44 -37.45 29.26 -38.10
C GLN A 44 -37.10 28.92 -36.64
N SER A 45 -38.10 28.88 -35.75
CA SER A 45 -37.91 28.54 -34.33
C SER A 45 -38.18 27.08 -33.99
N VAL A 46 -38.63 26.25 -34.94
CA VAL A 46 -39.02 24.86 -34.64
C VAL A 46 -37.82 24.04 -34.17
N LYS A 47 -36.65 24.17 -34.81
CA LYS A 47 -35.45 23.42 -34.43
C LYS A 47 -34.96 23.78 -33.04
N ASP A 48 -34.92 25.07 -32.72
CA ASP A 48 -34.47 25.55 -31.42
C ASP A 48 -35.42 25.12 -30.30
N VAL A 49 -36.74 25.14 -30.55
CA VAL A 49 -37.76 24.67 -29.59
C VAL A 49 -37.71 23.15 -29.41
N LEU A 50 -37.50 22.40 -30.49
CA LEU A 50 -37.36 20.95 -30.41
C LEU A 50 -36.09 20.58 -29.65
N GLN A 51 -34.98 21.26 -29.92
CA GLN A 51 -33.71 21.01 -29.23
C GLN A 51 -33.84 21.34 -27.74
N SER A 52 -34.46 22.46 -27.35
CA SER A 52 -34.64 22.77 -25.93
C SER A 52 -35.50 21.72 -25.21
N LEU A 53 -36.53 21.18 -25.86
CA LEU A 53 -37.34 20.09 -25.30
C LEU A 53 -36.55 18.78 -25.15
N VAL A 54 -35.59 18.51 -26.04
CA VAL A 54 -34.69 17.36 -25.93
C VAL A 54 -33.68 17.57 -24.82
N ASP A 55 -33.11 18.77 -24.71
CA ASP A 55 -32.14 19.12 -23.67
C ASP A 55 -32.77 19.04 -22.26
N ASP A 56 -34.06 19.38 -22.14
CA ASP A 56 -34.85 19.27 -20.91
C ASP A 56 -35.40 17.86 -20.63
N ASP A 57 -35.04 16.83 -21.43
CA ASP A 57 -35.52 15.44 -21.35
C ASP A 57 -37.06 15.29 -21.44
N LEU A 58 -37.74 16.27 -22.05
CA LEU A 58 -39.19 16.27 -22.28
C LEU A 58 -39.56 15.60 -23.61
N VAL A 59 -38.65 15.60 -24.58
CA VAL A 59 -38.77 14.87 -25.85
C VAL A 59 -37.54 13.98 -26.01
N ASN A 60 -37.74 12.70 -26.26
CA ASN A 60 -36.63 11.82 -26.59
C ASN A 60 -36.21 12.02 -28.04
N SER A 61 -34.93 11.80 -28.29
CA SER A 61 -34.40 11.69 -29.63
C SER A 61 -33.50 10.47 -29.74
N ASP A 62 -33.58 9.77 -30.87
CA ASP A 62 -32.65 8.69 -31.18
C ASP A 62 -32.39 8.63 -32.68
N LYS A 63 -31.19 8.21 -33.04
CA LYS A 63 -30.73 8.10 -34.41
C LYS A 63 -30.84 6.66 -34.86
N ILE A 64 -31.82 6.40 -35.73
CA ILE A 64 -32.06 5.07 -36.29
C ILE A 64 -31.66 5.11 -37.77
N GLY A 65 -30.55 4.44 -38.09
CA GLY A 65 -29.94 4.47 -39.42
C GLY A 65 -29.42 5.85 -39.79
N THR A 66 -29.95 6.42 -40.88
CA THR A 66 -29.57 7.75 -41.38
C THR A 66 -30.44 8.89 -40.83
N SER A 67 -31.49 8.57 -40.06
CA SER A 67 -32.53 9.53 -39.66
C SER A 67 -32.62 9.66 -38.14
N ASN A 68 -32.89 10.87 -37.67
CA ASN A 68 -33.22 11.13 -36.26
C ASN A 68 -34.73 11.09 -36.07
N TYR A 69 -35.17 10.38 -35.03
CA TYR A 69 -36.56 10.25 -34.62
C TYR A 69 -36.76 10.94 -33.28
N PHE A 70 -37.91 11.59 -33.14
CA PHE A 70 -38.31 12.33 -31.94
C PHE A 70 -39.66 11.84 -31.46
N TRP A 71 -39.82 11.64 -30.15
CA TRP A 71 -41.09 11.22 -29.55
C TRP A 71 -41.17 11.66 -28.09
N SER A 72 -42.39 11.76 -27.58
CA SER A 72 -42.65 11.96 -26.15
C SER A 72 -43.98 11.31 -25.80
N LEU A 73 -43.97 10.40 -24.82
CA LEU A 73 -45.17 9.68 -24.41
C LEU A 73 -45.68 10.23 -23.07
N PRO A 74 -47.01 10.46 -22.90
CA PRO A 74 -47.56 11.01 -21.67
C PRO A 74 -47.23 10.19 -20.40
N SER A 75 -47.09 8.87 -20.53
CA SER A 75 -46.78 7.96 -19.40
C SER A 75 -45.30 7.88 -19.03
N GLU A 76 -44.42 8.44 -19.85
CA GLU A 76 -42.97 8.21 -19.74
C GLU A 76 -42.36 8.85 -18.51
N ALA A 77 -42.67 10.12 -18.24
CA ALA A 77 -42.16 10.83 -17.07
C ALA A 77 -42.55 10.10 -15.77
N GLY A 78 -43.79 9.61 -15.68
CA GLY A 78 -44.26 8.83 -14.55
C GLY A 78 -43.53 7.49 -14.41
N ASN A 79 -43.28 6.78 -15.52
CA ASN A 79 -42.55 5.52 -15.50
C ASN A 79 -41.06 5.70 -15.17
N LYS A 80 -40.39 6.73 -15.71
CA LYS A 80 -39.01 7.10 -15.37
C LYS A 80 -38.88 7.35 -13.86
N LEU A 81 -39.82 8.11 -13.27
CA LEU A 81 -39.87 8.36 -11.83
C LEU A 81 -40.08 7.07 -11.02
N LYS A 82 -41.06 6.23 -11.40
CA LYS A 82 -41.32 4.94 -10.72
C LYS A 82 -40.10 4.02 -10.75
N MET A 83 -39.43 3.88 -11.89
CA MET A 83 -38.22 3.08 -12.01
C MET A 83 -37.10 3.64 -11.12
N ARG A 84 -36.92 4.96 -11.11
CA ARG A 84 -35.91 5.60 -10.27
C ARG A 84 -36.20 5.42 -8.78
N CYS A 85 -37.46 5.52 -8.35
CA CYS A 85 -37.86 5.23 -6.98
C CYS A 85 -37.54 3.77 -6.62
N ALA A 86 -37.97 2.80 -7.43
CA ALA A 86 -37.70 1.38 -7.18
C ALA A 86 -36.19 1.07 -7.10
N GLN A 87 -35.37 1.68 -7.96
CA GLN A 87 -33.92 1.55 -7.92
C GLN A 87 -33.32 2.14 -6.64
N LEU A 88 -33.79 3.31 -6.21
CA LEU A 88 -33.32 3.96 -4.98
C LEU A 88 -33.73 3.18 -3.73
N GLU A 89 -34.94 2.64 -3.70
CA GLU A 89 -35.44 1.77 -2.62
C GLU A 89 -34.60 0.49 -2.50
N SER A 90 -34.36 -0.22 -3.61
CA SER A 90 -33.51 -1.41 -3.62
C SER A 90 -32.08 -1.13 -3.16
N ARG A 91 -31.53 0.03 -3.56
CA ARG A 91 -30.21 0.47 -3.12
C ARG A 91 -30.19 0.82 -1.63
N ALA A 92 -31.21 1.48 -1.13
CA ALA A 92 -31.34 1.82 0.29
C ALA A 92 -31.42 0.55 1.15
N GLU A 93 -32.22 -0.44 0.75
CA GLU A 93 -32.33 -1.73 1.43
C GLU A 93 -30.98 -2.47 1.46
N THR A 94 -30.29 -2.52 0.31
CA THR A 94 -28.96 -3.15 0.21
C THR A 94 -27.94 -2.48 1.12
N LEU A 95 -27.95 -1.14 1.19
CA LEU A 95 -27.06 -0.38 2.06
C LEU A 95 -27.42 -0.56 3.53
N SER A 96 -28.71 -0.64 3.88
CA SER A 96 -29.17 -0.91 5.24
C SER A 96 -28.67 -2.27 5.72
N ARG A 97 -28.85 -3.33 4.92
CA ARG A 97 -28.33 -4.66 5.26
C ARG A 97 -26.82 -4.66 5.43
N LYS A 98 -26.10 -3.98 4.53
CA LYS A 98 -24.63 -3.89 4.63
C LYS A 98 -24.17 -3.13 5.87
N LYS A 99 -24.93 -2.12 6.30
CA LYS A 99 -24.67 -1.39 7.54
C LYS A 99 -24.81 -2.33 8.74
N GLU A 100 -25.92 -3.06 8.83
CA GLU A 100 -26.16 -4.03 9.92
C GLU A 100 -25.07 -5.12 9.97
N GLU A 101 -24.67 -5.66 8.82
CA GLU A 101 -23.58 -6.62 8.72
C GLU A 101 -22.24 -6.04 9.22
N LEU A 102 -21.95 -4.78 8.89
CA LEU A 102 -20.72 -4.12 9.32
C LEU A 102 -20.74 -3.77 10.81
N GLU A 103 -21.88 -3.34 11.34
CA GLU A 103 -22.07 -3.09 12.78
C GLU A 103 -21.87 -4.39 13.58
N SER A 104 -22.45 -5.51 13.15
CA SER A 104 -22.23 -6.82 13.79
C SER A 104 -20.75 -7.24 13.77
N LYS A 105 -20.05 -7.04 12.64
CA LYS A 105 -18.62 -7.35 12.54
C LYS A 105 -17.75 -6.45 13.40
N LEU A 106 -18.14 -5.18 13.54
CA LEU A 106 -17.45 -4.24 14.41
C LEU A 106 -17.60 -4.67 15.87
N ASP A 107 -18.81 -5.03 16.29
CA ASP A 107 -19.07 -5.52 17.65
C ASP A 107 -18.27 -6.79 17.94
N GLU A 108 -18.24 -7.76 17.02
CA GLU A 108 -17.42 -8.97 17.16
C GLU A 108 -15.92 -8.67 17.27
N ALA A 109 -15.41 -7.70 16.50
CA ALA A 109 -14.00 -7.31 16.53
C ALA A 109 -13.61 -6.52 17.79
N CYS A 110 -14.56 -5.78 18.36
CA CYS A 110 -14.38 -5.00 19.58
C CYS A 110 -14.49 -5.85 20.84
N ARG A 111 -15.23 -6.97 20.83
CA ARG A 111 -15.32 -7.90 21.97
C ARG A 111 -13.92 -8.35 22.42
N GLY A 112 -13.60 -8.08 23.69
CA GLY A 112 -12.28 -8.40 24.28
C GLY A 112 -11.15 -7.43 23.90
N LYS A 113 -11.43 -6.39 23.10
CA LYS A 113 -10.52 -5.27 22.81
C LYS A 113 -11.11 -3.93 23.22
N GLU A 114 -12.04 -3.97 24.17
CA GLU A 114 -12.69 -2.79 24.72
C GLU A 114 -11.64 -1.83 25.26
N ASP A 115 -11.83 -0.54 24.96
CA ASP A 115 -10.94 0.49 25.46
C ASP A 115 -11.15 0.64 26.96
N SER A 116 -10.20 0.07 27.71
CA SER A 116 -10.13 0.14 29.16
C SER A 116 -8.76 0.67 29.58
N GLU A 117 -8.69 1.31 30.75
CA GLU A 117 -7.42 1.73 31.32
C GLU A 117 -6.46 0.56 31.52
N GLU A 118 -7.00 -0.62 31.84
CA GLU A 118 -6.22 -1.86 31.97
C GLU A 118 -5.58 -2.27 30.65
N ARG A 119 -6.34 -2.24 29.54
CA ARG A 119 -5.82 -2.55 28.21
C ARG A 119 -4.71 -1.58 27.80
N THR A 120 -4.90 -0.28 28.05
CA THR A 120 -3.88 0.73 27.75
C THR A 120 -2.58 0.46 28.53
N LYS A 121 -2.69 0.19 29.83
CA LYS A 121 -1.53 -0.17 30.68
C LYS A 121 -0.84 -1.45 30.20
N GLN A 122 -1.60 -2.49 29.82
CA GLN A 122 -1.05 -3.73 29.30
C GLN A 122 -0.33 -3.53 27.96
N LEU A 123 -0.86 -2.68 27.07
CA LEU A 123 -0.21 -2.34 25.80
C LEU A 123 1.09 -1.56 26.01
N GLU A 124 1.11 -0.62 26.97
CA GLU A 124 2.33 0.09 27.36
C GLU A 124 3.38 -0.85 27.94
N GLN A 125 2.98 -1.75 28.85
CA GLN A 125 3.87 -2.78 29.41
C GLN A 125 4.41 -3.72 28.33
N LEU A 126 3.56 -4.15 27.39
CA LEU A 126 3.98 -4.99 26.27
C LEU A 126 5.04 -4.28 25.41
N ALA A 127 4.83 -3.00 25.09
CA ALA A 127 5.78 -2.22 24.30
C ALA A 127 7.12 -2.07 25.03
N GLN A 128 7.08 -1.82 26.33
CA GLN A 128 8.28 -1.74 27.17
C GLN A 128 9.03 -3.08 27.21
N LEU A 129 8.35 -4.19 27.47
CA LEU A 129 8.94 -5.53 27.50
C LEU A 129 9.51 -5.94 26.14
N GLN A 130 8.86 -5.58 25.03
CA GLN A 130 9.38 -5.84 23.69
C GLN A 130 10.67 -5.08 23.43
N LYS A 131 10.76 -3.83 23.89
CA LYS A 131 11.98 -3.03 23.80
C LYS A 131 13.11 -3.66 24.63
N GLU A 132 12.84 -4.01 25.89
CA GLU A 132 13.81 -4.65 26.77
C GLU A 132 14.29 -6.01 26.21
N ASN A 133 13.38 -6.83 25.68
CA ASN A 133 13.74 -8.11 25.05
C ASN A 133 14.67 -7.91 23.85
N LYS A 134 14.42 -6.88 23.04
CA LYS A 134 15.26 -6.54 21.89
C LYS A 134 16.66 -6.08 22.33
N GLU A 135 16.74 -5.24 23.35
CA GLU A 135 18.00 -4.78 23.93
C GLU A 135 18.79 -5.95 24.51
N LEU A 136 18.17 -6.79 25.34
CA LEU A 136 18.79 -7.99 25.92
C LEU A 136 19.30 -8.95 24.84
N LYS A 137 18.53 -9.19 23.77
CA LYS A 137 18.98 -10.02 22.65
C LYS A 137 20.18 -9.41 21.93
N SER A 138 20.21 -8.10 21.75
CA SER A 138 21.36 -7.40 21.16
C SER A 138 22.59 -7.54 22.04
N THR A 139 22.44 -7.40 23.36
CA THR A 139 23.52 -7.58 24.33
C THR A 139 24.03 -9.02 24.33
N LEU A 140 23.15 -10.02 24.39
CA LEU A 140 23.53 -11.44 24.31
C LEU A 140 24.28 -11.77 23.01
N GLN A 141 23.89 -11.14 21.90
CA GLN A 141 24.57 -11.33 20.62
C GLN A 141 26.02 -10.80 20.64
N GLN A 142 26.33 -9.77 21.44
CA GLN A 142 27.69 -9.27 21.60
C GLN A 142 28.57 -10.28 22.35
N TYR A 143 28.01 -11.00 23.32
CA TYR A 143 28.72 -12.01 24.12
C TYR A 143 28.67 -13.42 23.50
N LYS A 144 28.27 -13.55 22.24
CA LYS A 144 28.11 -14.86 21.59
C LYS A 144 29.41 -15.66 21.53
N ASP A 145 30.54 -14.96 21.39
CA ASP A 145 31.86 -15.57 21.25
C ASP A 145 32.56 -15.78 22.61
N ASP A 146 32.01 -15.20 23.70
CA ASP A 146 32.51 -15.29 25.07
C ASP A 146 31.95 -16.53 25.80
N ASP A 147 32.00 -17.69 25.14
CA ASP A 147 31.56 -18.93 25.74
C ASP A 147 32.58 -19.44 26.78
N PRO A 148 32.16 -19.79 28.02
CA PRO A 148 33.09 -20.27 29.04
C PRO A 148 33.92 -21.48 28.59
N SER A 149 33.35 -22.34 27.74
CA SER A 149 34.08 -23.52 27.25
C SER A 149 35.13 -23.16 26.20
N THR A 150 34.87 -22.15 25.34
CA THR A 150 35.88 -21.65 24.40
C THR A 150 37.00 -20.93 25.13
N PHE A 151 36.69 -20.17 26.19
CA PHE A 151 37.68 -19.52 27.03
C PHE A 151 38.59 -20.53 27.76
N GLU A 152 38.02 -21.56 28.39
CA GLU A 152 38.83 -22.60 29.05
C GLU A 152 39.67 -23.39 28.03
N ALA A 153 39.12 -23.71 26.85
CA ALA A 153 39.89 -24.36 25.79
C ALA A 153 41.06 -23.50 25.31
N LEU A 154 40.86 -22.18 25.18
CA LEU A 154 41.92 -21.24 24.82
C LEU A 154 43.01 -21.18 25.89
N LYS A 155 42.63 -21.17 27.18
CA LYS A 155 43.56 -21.18 28.31
C LYS A 155 44.41 -22.45 28.32
N ASP A 156 43.81 -23.61 28.13
CA ASP A 156 44.51 -24.89 28.03
C ASP A 156 45.46 -24.94 26.83
N ALA A 157 45.01 -24.47 25.66
CA ALA A 157 45.83 -24.39 24.46
C ALA A 157 47.03 -23.45 24.65
N THR A 158 46.81 -22.29 25.29
CA THR A 158 47.84 -21.32 25.61
C THR A 158 48.88 -21.91 26.57
N GLN A 159 48.43 -22.63 27.61
CA GLN A 159 49.34 -23.29 28.54
C GLN A 159 50.19 -24.37 27.85
N LYS A 160 49.60 -25.16 26.95
CA LYS A 160 50.32 -26.16 26.14
C LYS A 160 51.34 -25.51 25.22
N ALA A 161 50.96 -24.44 24.52
CA ALA A 161 51.84 -23.70 23.62
C ALA A 161 53.02 -23.08 24.39
N ARG A 162 52.75 -22.48 25.55
CA ARG A 162 53.78 -21.94 26.45
C ARG A 162 54.76 -23.00 26.91
N ASN A 163 54.26 -24.14 27.41
CA ASN A 163 55.12 -25.24 27.84
C ASN A 163 55.97 -25.78 26.68
N ALA A 164 55.40 -25.87 25.48
CA ALA A 164 56.12 -26.31 24.29
C ALA A 164 57.21 -25.30 23.88
N ALA A 165 56.92 -24.00 23.90
CA ALA A 165 57.89 -22.94 23.64
C ALA A 165 59.06 -23.00 24.63
N ASN A 166 58.78 -23.08 25.92
CA ASN A 166 59.79 -23.19 26.98
C ASN A 166 60.66 -24.45 26.82
N ARG A 167 60.06 -25.58 26.42
CA ARG A 167 60.81 -26.81 26.10
C ARG A 167 61.75 -26.62 24.91
N TRP A 168 61.35 -25.87 23.89
CA TRP A 168 62.24 -25.55 22.76
C TRP A 168 63.34 -24.57 23.16
N THR A 169 63.07 -23.62 24.06
CA THR A 169 64.10 -22.78 24.70
C THR A 169 65.16 -23.65 25.39
N ASP A 170 64.73 -24.63 26.20
CA ASP A 170 65.66 -25.60 26.82
C ASP A 170 66.50 -26.35 25.80
N ASN A 171 65.86 -26.83 24.73
CA ASN A 171 66.56 -27.56 23.67
C ASN A 171 67.61 -26.69 22.98
N ILE A 172 67.30 -25.42 22.71
CA ILE A 172 68.24 -24.46 22.10
C ILE A 172 69.45 -24.28 23.01
N TRP A 173 69.24 -23.97 24.29
CA TRP A 173 70.34 -23.80 25.24
C TRP A 173 71.15 -25.07 25.46
N ASN A 174 70.53 -26.25 25.42
CA ASN A 174 71.23 -27.52 25.51
C ASN A 174 72.17 -27.74 24.31
N VAL A 175 71.71 -27.43 23.09
CA VAL A 175 72.52 -27.50 21.87
C VAL A 175 73.65 -26.47 21.93
N GLU A 176 73.36 -25.24 22.33
CA GLU A 176 74.36 -24.17 22.50
C GLU A 176 75.44 -24.58 23.52
N SER A 177 75.04 -25.07 24.69
CA SER A 177 75.95 -25.58 25.73
C SER A 177 76.81 -26.73 25.23
N TRP A 178 76.23 -27.68 24.49
CA TRP A 178 76.98 -28.80 23.92
C TRP A 178 77.98 -28.34 22.85
N CYS A 179 77.58 -27.44 21.96
CA CYS A 179 78.47 -26.87 20.94
C CYS A 179 79.66 -26.14 21.57
N ASN A 180 79.42 -25.30 22.58
CA ASN A 180 80.47 -24.59 23.31
C ASN A 180 81.44 -25.57 24.01
N LYS A 181 80.95 -26.68 24.56
CA LYS A 181 81.81 -27.73 25.15
C LYS A 181 82.61 -28.51 24.11
N LYS A 182 82.06 -28.74 22.91
CA LYS A 182 82.68 -29.57 21.87
C LYS A 182 83.72 -28.80 21.04
N PHE A 183 83.49 -27.52 20.80
CA PHE A 183 84.33 -26.64 19.96
C PHE A 183 84.96 -25.52 20.79
N VAL A 184 85.81 -25.90 21.74
CA VAL A 184 86.47 -24.98 22.67
C VAL A 184 87.33 -23.95 21.91
N GLY A 185 87.12 -22.66 22.19
CA GLY A 185 87.83 -21.54 21.55
C GLY A 185 87.06 -20.81 20.44
N ASN A 186 85.90 -21.34 20.00
CA ASN A 186 85.08 -20.75 18.92
C ASN A 186 83.77 -20.09 19.41
N GLU A 187 83.69 -19.73 20.68
CA GLU A 187 82.46 -19.21 21.34
C GLU A 187 81.87 -17.99 20.60
N ALA A 188 82.72 -17.06 20.16
CA ALA A 188 82.26 -15.87 19.43
C ALA A 188 81.63 -16.20 18.07
N GLU A 189 82.16 -17.21 17.36
CA GLU A 189 81.64 -17.64 16.06
C GLU A 189 80.36 -18.46 16.20
N LEU A 190 80.29 -19.32 17.22
CA LEU A 190 79.08 -20.06 17.59
C LEU A 190 77.94 -19.12 17.98
N ASN A 191 78.20 -18.13 18.84
CA ASN A 191 77.18 -17.13 19.22
C ASN A 191 76.68 -16.34 18.00
N LYS A 192 77.56 -15.95 17.08
CA LYS A 192 77.17 -15.31 15.82
C LYS A 192 76.31 -16.24 14.95
N HIS A 193 76.60 -17.54 14.94
CA HIS A 193 75.84 -18.53 14.19
C HIS A 193 74.43 -18.72 14.75
N PHE A 194 74.28 -18.90 16.07
CA PHE A 194 72.95 -19.01 16.71
C PHE A 194 72.09 -17.76 16.46
N ARG A 195 72.69 -16.55 16.55
CA ARG A 195 72.01 -15.29 16.19
C ARG A 195 71.60 -15.25 14.73
N ALA A 196 72.47 -15.70 13.81
CA ALA A 196 72.14 -15.78 12.38
C ALA A 196 71.02 -16.78 12.09
N CYS A 197 70.89 -17.83 12.91
CA CYS A 197 69.78 -18.78 12.89
C CYS A 197 68.50 -18.26 13.58
N GLY A 198 68.49 -17.01 14.06
CA GLY A 198 67.32 -16.36 14.63
C GLY A 198 67.12 -16.58 16.12
N VAL A 199 68.13 -17.03 16.86
CA VAL A 199 68.10 -17.06 18.34
C VAL A 199 68.36 -15.64 18.87
N PRO A 200 67.37 -15.00 19.53
CA PRO A 200 67.54 -13.66 20.07
C PRO A 200 68.42 -13.65 21.32
N GLU A 201 69.04 -12.51 21.62
CA GLU A 201 69.93 -12.37 22.79
C GLU A 201 69.17 -12.38 24.11
N ASP A 202 67.93 -11.92 24.09
CA ASP A 202 66.98 -11.89 25.20
C ASP A 202 66.05 -13.11 25.21
N LEU A 203 66.45 -14.21 24.57
CA LEU A 203 65.70 -15.46 24.67
C LEU A 203 65.61 -15.86 26.14
N ASP A 204 64.39 -15.95 26.64
CA ASP A 204 64.08 -16.40 28.00
C ASP A 204 62.78 -17.21 27.99
N TYR A 205 62.43 -17.80 29.12
CA TYR A 205 61.15 -18.47 29.29
C TYR A 205 59.98 -17.49 29.19
N LEU A 206 58.90 -17.97 28.58
CA LEU A 206 57.62 -17.28 28.60
C LEU A 206 57.01 -17.39 30.00
N VAL A 207 56.73 -16.22 30.62
CA VAL A 207 56.10 -16.03 31.94
C VAL A 207 54.59 -15.97 31.86
#